data_AF-A0A6J3PVQ2-F1
#
_entry.id   AF-A0A6J3PVQ2-F1
#
_cell.length_a   1.000
_cell.length_b   1.000
_cell.length_c   1.000
_cell.angle_alpha   90.00
_cell.angle_beta   90.00
_cell.angle_gamma   90.00
#
_symmetry.space_group_name_H-M   'P 1'
#
loop_
_entity.id
_entity.type
_entity.pdbx_description
1 polymer ?
#
loop_
_entity_poly.entity_id
_entity_poly.type
_entity_poly.pdbx_seq_one_letter_code
_entity_poly.pdbx_strand_id
1 'polypeptide(L)'
;MAAVATGNGAFQEEEGTGGDAAAPQPHAPTSAPGARLSRLPLARVKALVKADPDVTLAGQEAIFILARAAELFVETIAKDAYCCAQQGKRKTLQRRDLDNAIEAVDEFAFLEGTLD
;
A
#
# COMPACT_ATOMS: atom_id res chain seq x y z
N MET A 1 -49.11 -7.56 -35.25
CA MET A 1 -50.30 -6.67 -35.29
C MET A 1 -50.24 -5.82 -34.04
N ALA A 2 -49.64 -4.63 -34.10
CA ALA A 2 -50.25 -3.32 -34.43
C ALA A 2 -51.15 -2.82 -33.27
N ALA A 3 -51.09 -1.57 -32.77
CA ALA A 3 -50.58 -0.33 -33.32
C ALA A 3 -50.25 0.71 -32.22
N VAL A 4 -49.47 1.71 -32.64
CA VAL A 4 -49.08 2.95 -31.95
C VAL A 4 -50.25 3.94 -31.82
N ALA A 5 -50.24 4.81 -30.80
CA ALA A 5 -50.91 6.10 -30.83
C ALA A 5 -50.12 7.16 -30.04
N THR A 6 -49.73 8.20 -30.77
CA THR A 6 -48.99 9.42 -30.42
C THR A 6 -49.84 10.46 -29.69
N GLY A 7 -49.21 11.26 -28.81
CA GLY A 7 -49.77 12.51 -28.27
C GLY A 7 -48.67 13.56 -28.14
N ASN A 8 -48.74 14.59 -28.97
CA ASN A 8 -47.76 15.66 -29.15
C ASN A 8 -48.22 16.91 -28.36
N GLY A 9 -47.32 17.58 -27.65
CA GLY A 9 -47.57 18.89 -27.01
C GLY A 9 -46.25 19.63 -26.84
N ALA A 10 -46.17 20.85 -27.38
CA ALA A 10 -44.95 21.51 -27.78
C ALA A 10 -44.91 22.97 -27.31
N PHE A 11 -43.70 23.48 -27.05
CA PHE A 11 -43.26 24.90 -26.94
C PHE A 11 -43.82 25.70 -25.74
N GLN A 12 -43.14 26.67 -25.11
CA GLN A 12 -42.03 27.53 -25.50
C GLN A 12 -41.36 28.17 -24.25
N GLU A 13 -40.09 28.55 -24.38
CA GLU A 13 -39.27 29.37 -23.46
C GLU A 13 -39.77 30.81 -23.29
N GLU A 14 -39.44 31.46 -22.16
CA GLU A 14 -38.81 32.80 -22.12
C GLU A 14 -38.32 33.17 -20.69
N GLU A 15 -37.32 34.03 -20.70
CA GLU A 15 -36.30 34.41 -19.71
C GLU A 15 -36.80 35.36 -18.59
N GLY A 16 -36.08 35.46 -17.46
CA GLY A 16 -36.36 36.47 -16.43
C GLY A 16 -35.55 36.40 -15.12
N THR A 17 -34.34 36.94 -15.18
CA THR A 17 -33.43 37.44 -14.13
C THR A 17 -33.98 37.69 -12.72
N GLY A 18 -33.24 37.23 -11.69
CA GLY A 18 -33.38 37.73 -10.32
C GLY A 18 -32.56 36.93 -9.32
N GLY A 19 -31.36 37.42 -8.98
CA GLY A 19 -30.44 36.73 -8.07
C GLY A 19 -30.94 36.62 -6.64
N ASP A 20 -30.61 35.49 -6.01
CA ASP A 20 -30.53 35.40 -4.56
C ASP A 20 -29.34 34.51 -4.17
N ALA A 21 -28.49 35.11 -3.33
CA ALA A 21 -27.41 34.57 -2.52
C ALA A 21 -26.90 33.14 -2.82
N ALA A 22 -25.74 33.06 -3.51
CA ALA A 22 -24.85 31.92 -3.41
C ALA A 22 -24.32 31.83 -1.96
N ALA A 23 -25.05 31.09 -1.12
CA ALA A 23 -24.55 30.67 0.18
C ALA A 23 -23.27 29.84 -0.02
N PRO A 24 -22.15 30.16 0.66
CA PRO A 24 -20.94 29.39 0.54
C PRO A 24 -21.20 27.99 1.08
N GLN A 25 -21.21 27.00 0.19
CA GLN A 25 -21.26 25.61 0.60
C GLN A 25 -20.05 25.31 1.49
N PRO A 26 -20.23 24.81 2.71
CA PRO A 26 -19.12 24.52 3.60
C PRO A 26 -18.33 23.32 3.04
N HIS A 27 -17.19 23.62 2.43
CA HIS A 27 -16.17 22.63 2.10
C HIS A 27 -15.39 22.30 3.37
N ALA A 28 -15.74 21.18 4.02
CA ALA A 28 -14.87 20.45 4.94
C ALA A 28 -15.42 19.03 5.17
N PRO A 29 -14.60 18.01 5.50
CA PRO A 29 -13.19 18.12 5.86
C PRO A 29 -12.25 17.34 4.93
N THR A 30 -11.02 17.84 4.91
CA THR A 30 -9.81 17.10 4.53
C THR A 30 -9.89 15.66 5.03
N SER A 31 -9.72 14.68 4.12
CA SER A 31 -9.58 13.29 4.53
C SER A 31 -8.33 13.20 5.39
N ALA A 32 -8.50 13.10 6.72
CA ALA A 32 -7.44 12.65 7.60
C ALA A 32 -6.80 11.43 6.94
N PRO A 33 -5.45 11.28 6.90
CA PRO A 33 -4.84 10.11 6.32
C PRO A 33 -5.38 8.90 7.10
N GLY A 34 -6.32 8.19 6.49
CA GLY A 34 -6.89 6.98 7.08
C GLY A 34 -5.73 6.09 7.49
N ALA A 35 -5.79 5.55 8.70
CA ALA A 35 -4.75 4.69 9.24
C ALA A 35 -4.36 3.65 8.17
N ARG A 36 -3.15 3.76 7.63
CA ARG A 36 -2.71 2.84 6.58
C ARG A 36 -2.61 1.45 7.18
N LEU A 37 -3.28 0.49 6.56
CA LEU A 37 -3.30 -0.90 7.04
C LEU A 37 -1.93 -1.58 7.01
N SER A 38 -0.97 -1.03 6.24
CA SER A 38 0.45 -1.42 6.20
C SER A 38 1.34 -0.17 6.27
N ARG A 39 2.51 -0.32 6.90
CA ARG A 39 3.57 0.69 6.96
C ARG A 39 4.28 0.80 5.62
N LEU A 40 4.34 -0.29 4.84
CA LEU A 40 4.96 -0.34 3.53
C LEU A 40 3.99 0.14 2.42
N PRO A 41 4.48 0.85 1.39
CA PRO A 41 3.65 1.24 0.25
C PRO A 41 3.25 0.00 -0.59
N LEU A 42 1.96 -0.37 -0.58
CA LEU A 42 1.47 -1.54 -1.32
C LEU A 42 1.77 -1.49 -2.83
N ALA A 43 1.77 -0.30 -3.43
CA ALA A 43 2.15 -0.14 -4.84
C ALA A 43 3.61 -0.57 -5.10
N ARG A 44 4.52 -0.33 -4.14
CA ARG A 44 5.93 -0.73 -4.27
C ARG A 44 6.09 -2.23 -4.08
N VAL A 45 5.37 -2.82 -3.11
CA VAL A 45 5.34 -4.27 -2.90
C VAL A 45 4.82 -4.97 -4.16
N LYS A 46 3.73 -4.48 -4.74
CA LYS A 46 3.19 -4.99 -6.01
C LYS A 46 4.19 -4.92 -7.16
N ALA A 47 4.94 -3.82 -7.27
CA ALA A 47 5.95 -3.67 -8.31
C ALA A 47 7.10 -4.69 -8.15
N LEU A 48 7.53 -4.98 -6.93
CA LEU A 48 8.54 -6.01 -6.65
C LEU A 48 8.03 -7.42 -6.99
N VAL A 49 6.78 -7.73 -6.60
CA VAL A 49 6.14 -9.02 -6.92
C VAL A 49 6.02 -9.22 -8.44
N LYS A 50 5.69 -8.18 -9.19
CA LYS A 50 5.60 -8.22 -10.66
C LYS A 50 6.95 -8.10 -11.39
N ALA A 51 8.06 -7.94 -10.67
CA ALA A 51 9.38 -7.98 -11.27
C ALA A 51 9.79 -9.42 -11.64
N ASP A 52 9.16 -10.41 -11.02
CA ASP A 52 9.27 -11.82 -11.39
C ASP A 52 8.49 -12.07 -12.70
N PRO A 53 9.17 -12.55 -13.78
CA PRO A 53 8.54 -12.81 -15.07
C PRO A 53 7.46 -13.89 -15.03
N ASP A 54 7.50 -14.79 -14.04
CA ASP A 54 6.53 -15.89 -13.90
C ASP A 54 5.25 -15.43 -13.19
N VAL A 55 5.23 -14.23 -12.61
CA VAL A 55 4.08 -13.66 -11.91
C VAL A 55 3.17 -12.87 -12.86
N THR A 56 2.12 -13.52 -13.34
CA THR A 56 1.12 -12.91 -14.25
C THR A 56 0.08 -12.04 -13.53
N LEU A 57 -0.43 -12.51 -12.38
CA LEU A 57 -1.46 -11.83 -11.58
C LEU A 57 -1.09 -11.84 -10.10
N ALA A 58 -1.26 -10.70 -9.44
CA ALA A 58 -1.11 -10.57 -8.00
C ALA A 58 -2.34 -9.87 -7.41
N GLY A 59 -3.12 -10.61 -6.61
CA GLY A 59 -4.32 -10.10 -5.93
C GLY A 59 -3.99 -9.12 -4.81
N GLN A 60 -4.92 -8.21 -4.50
CA GLN A 60 -4.70 -7.17 -3.47
C GLN A 60 -4.42 -7.75 -2.08
N GLU A 61 -5.12 -8.81 -1.69
CA GLU A 61 -4.92 -9.50 -0.41
C GLU A 61 -3.51 -10.13 -0.31
N ALA A 62 -3.02 -10.75 -1.38
CA ALA A 62 -1.67 -11.30 -1.42
C ALA A 62 -0.60 -10.22 -1.27
N ILE A 63 -0.77 -9.08 -1.97
CA ILE A 63 0.12 -7.92 -1.82
C ILE A 63 0.09 -7.37 -0.38
N PHE A 64 -1.08 -7.31 0.23
CA PHE A 64 -1.22 -6.86 1.62
C PHE A 64 -0.54 -7.81 2.61
N ILE A 65 -0.74 -9.13 2.47
CA ILE A 65 -0.08 -10.13 3.30
C ILE A 65 1.44 -10.06 3.14
N LEU A 66 1.94 -9.94 1.91
CA LEU A 66 3.37 -9.78 1.66
C LEU A 66 3.94 -8.52 2.30
N ALA A 67 3.20 -7.41 2.26
CA ALA A 67 3.61 -6.19 2.96
C ALA A 67 3.72 -6.40 4.47
N ARG A 68 2.76 -7.13 5.09
CA ARG A 68 2.82 -7.44 6.52
C ARG A 68 3.90 -8.46 6.87
N ALA A 69 4.09 -9.48 6.04
CA ALA A 69 5.18 -10.43 6.21
C ALA A 69 6.54 -9.73 6.14
N ALA A 70 6.73 -8.80 5.19
CA ALA A 70 7.96 -8.01 5.08
C ALA A 70 8.19 -7.10 6.29
N GLU A 71 7.15 -6.51 6.87
CA GLU A 71 7.28 -5.73 8.12
C GLU A 71 7.75 -6.60 9.29
N LEU A 72 7.14 -7.78 9.46
CA LEU A 72 7.54 -8.72 10.50
C LEU A 72 8.96 -9.25 10.26
N PHE A 73 9.30 -9.56 9.01
CA PHE A 73 10.63 -10.02 8.62
C PHE A 73 11.72 -9.02 9.00
N VAL A 74 11.53 -7.73 8.67
CA VAL A 74 12.48 -6.67 9.04
C VAL A 74 12.62 -6.56 10.56
N GLU A 75 11.52 -6.68 11.31
CA GLU A 75 11.56 -6.64 12.78
C GLU A 75 12.34 -7.84 13.35
N THR A 76 12.10 -9.04 12.85
CA THR A 76 12.75 -10.27 13.30
C THR A 76 14.25 -10.23 13.03
N ILE A 77 14.65 -9.99 11.77
CA ILE A 77 16.08 -10.00 11.41
C ILE A 77 16.84 -8.87 12.11
N ALA A 78 16.21 -7.70 12.34
CA ALA A 78 16.83 -6.62 13.08
C ALA A 78 17.03 -6.97 14.57
N LYS A 79 16.09 -7.70 15.18
CA LYS A 79 16.23 -8.18 16.56
C LYS A 79 17.37 -9.19 16.67
N ASP A 80 17.44 -10.14 15.75
CA ASP A 80 18.46 -11.19 15.76
C ASP A 80 19.87 -10.61 15.51
N ALA A 81 20.01 -9.73 14.52
CA ALA A 81 21.24 -8.98 14.31
C ALA A 81 21.61 -8.12 15.53
N TYR A 82 20.62 -7.49 16.19
CA TYR A 82 20.90 -6.73 17.41
C TYR A 82 21.35 -7.62 18.57
N CYS A 83 20.87 -8.86 18.68
CA CYS A 83 21.38 -9.84 19.63
C CYS A 83 22.87 -10.12 19.39
N CYS A 84 23.31 -10.26 18.14
CA CYS A 84 24.73 -10.39 17.79
C CYS A 84 25.54 -9.14 18.18
N ALA A 85 24.99 -7.94 17.99
CA ALA A 85 25.64 -6.70 18.42
C ALA A 85 25.84 -6.64 19.95
N GLN A 86 24.83 -7.07 20.71
CA GLN A 86 24.87 -7.11 22.17
C GLN A 86 25.88 -8.12 22.71
N GLN A 87 26.06 -9.26 22.05
CA GLN A 87 27.13 -10.22 22.39
C GLN A 87 28.51 -9.57 22.30
N GLY A 88 28.69 -8.66 21.34
CA GLY A 88 29.87 -7.80 21.21
C GLY A 88 29.92 -6.58 22.16
N LYS A 89 29.01 -6.49 23.15
CA LYS A 89 28.85 -5.35 24.08
C LYS A 89 28.62 -4.01 23.38
N ARG A 90 28.08 -4.03 22.17
CA ARG A 90 27.77 -2.83 21.38
C ARG A 90 26.29 -2.52 21.43
N LYS A 91 25.96 -1.23 21.28
CA LYS A 91 24.59 -0.72 21.15
C LYS A 91 24.29 -0.24 19.72
N THR A 92 25.30 -0.25 18.86
CA THR A 92 25.20 0.12 17.44
C THR A 92 25.29 -1.14 16.60
N LEU A 93 24.24 -1.39 15.82
CA LEU A 93 24.15 -2.48 14.85
C LEU A 93 25.08 -2.20 13.66
N GLN A 94 25.84 -3.19 13.24
CA GLN A 94 26.80 -3.13 12.13
C GLN A 94 26.51 -4.23 11.11
N ARG A 95 27.04 -4.12 9.88
CA ARG A 95 26.88 -5.14 8.82
C ARG A 95 27.22 -6.54 9.32
N ARG A 96 28.37 -6.70 9.97
CA ARG A 96 28.82 -7.98 10.55
C ARG A 96 27.81 -8.64 11.50
N ASP A 97 26.95 -7.86 12.15
CA ASP A 97 25.95 -8.42 13.07
C ASP A 97 24.80 -9.04 12.29
N LEU A 98 24.46 -8.46 11.15
CA LEU A 98 23.49 -9.02 10.20
C LEU A 98 24.05 -10.28 9.55
N ASP A 99 25.32 -10.25 9.13
CA ASP A 99 25.99 -11.41 8.53
C ASP A 99 25.99 -12.59 9.52
N ASN A 100 26.39 -12.33 10.78
CA ASN A 100 26.34 -13.34 11.84
C ASN A 100 24.92 -13.88 12.12
N ALA A 101 23.89 -13.03 12.01
CA ALA A 101 22.51 -13.48 12.21
C ALA A 101 22.03 -14.37 11.07
N ILE A 102 22.42 -14.06 9.82
CA ILE A 102 22.11 -14.88 8.64
C ILE A 102 22.78 -16.25 8.76
N GLU A 103 24.06 -16.29 9.15
CA GLU A 103 24.79 -17.55 9.33
C GLU A 103 24.25 -18.41 10.49
N ALA A 104 23.63 -17.80 11.49
CA ALA A 104 23.17 -18.49 12.70
C ALA A 104 21.74 -19.05 12.60
N VAL A 105 20.92 -18.58 11.66
CA VAL A 105 19.48 -18.86 11.59
C VAL A 105 19.14 -19.43 10.22
N ASP A 106 18.74 -20.70 10.17
CA ASP A 106 18.45 -21.44 8.92
C ASP A 106 17.34 -20.78 8.09
N GLU A 107 16.35 -20.15 8.75
CA GLU A 107 15.28 -19.40 8.09
C GLU A 107 15.77 -18.18 7.29
N PHE A 108 17.00 -17.72 7.53
CA PHE A 108 17.65 -16.64 6.78
C PHE A 108 18.59 -17.13 5.67
N ALA A 109 18.73 -18.44 5.45
CA ALA A 109 19.64 -19.00 4.45
C ALA A 109 19.39 -18.47 3.02
N PHE A 110 18.16 -18.04 2.70
CA PHE A 110 17.84 -17.41 1.41
C PHE A 110 18.55 -16.07 1.16
N LEU A 111 19.19 -15.49 2.18
CA LEU A 111 19.96 -14.25 2.10
C LEU A 111 21.47 -14.48 1.95
N GLU A 112 21.95 -15.71 2.09
CA GLU A 112 23.36 -16.04 1.91
C GLU A 112 23.84 -15.62 0.51
N GLY A 113 25.00 -14.95 0.44
CA GLY A 113 25.57 -14.42 -0.81
C GLY A 113 24.77 -13.28 -1.46
N THR A 114 23.68 -12.82 -0.85
CA THR A 114 22.90 -11.66 -1.36
C THR A 114 23.49 -10.33 -0.88
N LEU A 115 24.23 -10.35 0.24
CA LEU A 115 24.75 -9.18 0.94
C LEU A 115 26.28 -9.09 0.85
N ASP A 116 26.89 -9.45 -0.29
CA ASP A 116 28.31 -9.18 -0.54
C ASP A 116 28.57 -7.73 -0.99
#